data_AF-A0A8S3WRU9-F1
#
_entry.id   AF-A0A8S3WRU9-F1
#
_cell.length_a   1.000
_cell.length_b   1.000
_cell.length_c   1.000
_cell.angle_alpha   90.00
_cell.angle_beta   90.00
_cell.angle_gamma   90.00
#
_symmetry.space_group_name_H-M   'P 1'
#
loop_
_entity.id
_entity.type
_entity.pdbx_description
1 polymer ?
#
loop_
_entity_poly.entity_id
_entity_poly.type
_entity_poly.pdbx_seq_one_letter_code
_entity_poly.pdbx_strand_id
1 'polypeptide(L)'
;MSEITFRRGSNSMFYKNSHEIEEQIELDFLRIKNLKIGIPLPKQKLSPRGITSERKSAILSKLGPLMPDNRRGFWEILPVNDSSADLTEIYED
;
A
#
# COMPACT_ATOMS: atom_id res chain seq x y z
N MET A 1 -10.00 -26.31 9.90
CA MET A 1 -9.98 -24.92 9.37
C MET A 1 -9.05 -24.14 10.28
N SER A 2 -8.12 -23.37 9.76
CA SER A 2 -7.25 -22.52 10.57
C SER A 2 -7.88 -21.15 10.78
N GLU A 3 -7.82 -20.63 12.00
CA GLU A 3 -8.28 -19.28 12.35
C GLU A 3 -7.08 -18.47 12.83
N ILE A 4 -6.94 -17.25 12.32
CA ILE A 4 -5.86 -16.31 12.66
C ILE A 4 -6.52 -15.01 13.14
N THR A 5 -6.08 -14.52 14.30
CA THR A 5 -6.56 -13.28 14.90
C THR A 5 -5.40 -12.30 15.13
N PHE A 6 -5.60 -11.05 14.73
CA PHE A 6 -4.71 -9.94 15.03
C PHE A 6 -5.38 -8.97 16.00
N ARG A 7 -4.69 -8.64 17.09
CA ARG A 7 -5.21 -7.73 18.12
C ARG A 7 -4.56 -6.37 17.95
N ARG A 8 -5.35 -5.31 17.89
CA ARG A 8 -4.85 -3.93 17.79
C ARG A 8 -3.91 -3.63 18.97
N GLY A 9 -2.70 -3.16 18.67
CA GLY A 9 -1.68 -2.86 19.67
C GLY A 9 -0.84 -4.08 20.10
N SER A 10 -1.15 -5.28 19.63
CA SER A 10 -0.29 -6.46 19.79
C SER A 10 0.68 -6.60 18.62
N ASN A 11 1.89 -7.04 18.94
CA ASN A 11 2.91 -7.44 17.97
C ASN A 11 2.98 -8.96 17.76
N SER A 12 2.09 -9.71 18.42
CA SER A 12 2.00 -11.16 18.33
C SER A 12 0.84 -11.58 17.43
N MET A 13 1.00 -12.73 16.79
CA MET A 13 -0.06 -13.38 16.02
C MET A 13 -0.72 -14.45 16.88
N PHE A 14 -2.05 -14.52 16.88
CA PHE A 14 -2.80 -15.56 17.59
C PHE A 14 -3.45 -16.49 16.58
N TYR A 15 -3.29 -17.80 16.74
CA TYR A 15 -3.86 -18.77 15.80
C TYR A 15 -4.36 -20.03 16.49
N LYS A 16 -5.29 -20.75 15.83
CA LYS A 16 -5.70 -22.11 16.21
C LYS A 16 -5.92 -22.97 14.97
N ASN A 17 -5.61 -24.26 15.10
CA ASN A 17 -5.63 -25.23 14.00
C ASN A 17 -6.85 -26.18 14.06
N SER A 18 -7.61 -26.13 15.15
CA SER A 18 -8.84 -26.91 15.36
C SER A 18 -9.91 -26.02 15.99
N HIS A 19 -11.17 -26.30 15.70
CA HIS A 19 -12.32 -25.64 16.32
C HIS A 19 -12.60 -26.14 17.74
N GLU A 20 -12.07 -27.31 18.10
CA GLU A 20 -12.23 -27.92 19.43
C GLU A 20 -11.32 -27.25 20.48
N ILE A 21 -10.28 -26.56 20.03
CA ILE A 21 -9.35 -25.84 20.90
C ILE A 21 -9.92 -24.43 21.10
N GLU A 22 -10.36 -24.13 22.33
CA GLU A 22 -10.84 -22.80 22.71
C GLU A 22 -9.70 -21.78 22.78
N GLU A 23 -8.52 -22.20 23.25
CA GLU A 23 -7.37 -21.32 23.44
C GLU A 23 -6.58 -21.08 22.15
N GLN A 24 -6.27 -19.82 21.87
CA GLN A 24 -5.40 -19.46 20.74
C GLN A 24 -3.93 -19.54 21.15
N ILE A 25 -3.10 -20.14 20.28
CA ILE A 25 -1.64 -20.16 20.44
C ILE A 25 -1.09 -18.80 20.02
N GLU A 26 -0.24 -18.21 20.86
CA GLU A 26 0.49 -16.98 20.56
C GLU A 26 1.82 -17.29 19.85
N LEU A 27 2.08 -16.60 18.74
CA LEU A 27 3.32 -16.68 17.97
C LEU A 27 3.99 -15.30 17.92
N ASP A 28 5.24 -15.25 18.39
CA ASP A 28 6.15 -14.14 18.10
C ASP A 28 6.82 -14.36 16.74
N PHE A 29 6.53 -13.47 15.80
CA PHE A 29 7.06 -13.52 14.43
C PHE A 29 7.97 -12.31 14.13
N LEU A 30 8.15 -11.40 15.09
CA LEU A 30 8.99 -10.23 14.90
C LEU A 30 10.44 -10.53 15.31
N ARG A 31 11.39 -9.87 14.64
CA ARG A 31 12.79 -9.92 15.08
C ARG A 31 12.94 -9.15 16.39
N ILE A 32 13.75 -9.65 17.32
CA ILE A 32 14.05 -9.03 18.63
C ILE A 32 14.40 -7.53 18.49
N LYS A 33 15.13 -7.14 17.44
CA LYS A 33 15.47 -5.73 17.18
C LYS A 33 14.22 -4.83 17.05
N ASN A 34 13.15 -5.32 16.44
CA ASN A 34 11.91 -4.56 16.23
C ASN A 34 11.10 -4.44 17.53
N LEU A 35 11.24 -5.40 18.46
CA LEU A 35 10.64 -5.31 19.78
C LEU A 35 11.36 -4.28 20.68
N LYS A 36 12.69 -4.19 20.56
CA LYS A 36 13.51 -3.26 21.36
C LYS A 36 13.51 -1.83 20.83
N ILE A 37 13.61 -1.67 19.51
CA ILE A 37 13.80 -0.36 18.85
C ILE A 37 12.48 0.16 18.26
N GLY A 38 11.48 -0.71 18.13
CA GLY A 38 10.24 -0.43 17.40
C GLY A 38 10.33 -0.86 15.94
N ILE A 39 9.16 -0.90 15.29
CA ILE A 39 9.05 -1.16 13.84
C ILE A 39 9.33 0.18 13.12
N PRO A 40 10.36 0.26 12.25
CA PRO A 40 10.66 1.49 11.55
C PRO A 40 9.48 1.87 10.65
N LEU A 41 8.96 3.09 10.84
CA LEU A 41 7.94 3.62 9.97
C LEU A 41 8.54 3.90 8.58
N PRO A 42 7.78 3.67 7.49
CA PRO A 42 8.23 4.05 6.17
C PRO A 42 8.47 5.57 6.12
N LYS A 43 9.47 5.99 5.34
CA LYS A 43 9.75 7.42 5.15
C LYS A 43 8.50 8.12 4.63
N GLN A 44 8.10 9.19 5.31
CA GLN A 44 6.97 10.00 4.86
C GLN A 44 7.28 10.64 3.51
N LYS A 45 6.36 10.50 2.55
CA LYS A 45 6.44 11.20 1.27
C LYS A 45 5.86 12.60 1.45
N LEU A 46 6.69 13.61 1.25
CA LEU A 46 6.31 15.02 1.40
C LEU A 46 5.67 15.61 0.13
N SER A 47 5.91 14.98 -1.02
CA SER A 47 5.38 15.41 -2.31
C SER A 47 4.60 14.28 -2.98
N PRO A 48 3.60 14.63 -3.81
CA PRO A 48 2.96 13.65 -4.68
C PRO A 48 3.99 13.04 -5.64
N ARG A 49 3.88 11.74 -5.90
CA ARG A 49 4.77 11.02 -6.81
C ARG A 49 4.73 11.57 -8.24
N GLY A 50 3.55 11.99 -8.68
CA GLY A 50 3.29 12.40 -10.05
C GLY A 50 3.26 11.24 -11.04
N ILE A 51 3.15 11.59 -12.32
CA ILE A 51 3.28 10.69 -13.47
C ILE A 51 4.19 11.32 -14.52
N THR A 52 4.67 10.53 -15.48
CA THR A 52 5.46 11.09 -16.59
C THR A 52 4.66 12.09 -17.41
N SER A 53 5.35 13.06 -17.99
CA SER A 53 4.79 14.09 -18.86
C SER A 53 4.04 13.48 -20.05
N GLU A 54 4.64 12.47 -20.68
CA GLU A 54 4.06 11.70 -21.76
C GLU A 54 2.74 11.03 -21.37
N ARG A 55 2.69 10.40 -20.19
CA ARG A 55 1.47 9.72 -19.73
C ARG A 55 0.37 10.72 -19.42
N LYS A 56 0.71 11.85 -18.79
CA LYS A 56 -0.25 12.92 -18.51
C LYS A 56 -0.85 13.47 -19.80
N SER A 57 -0.03 13.75 -20.80
CA SER A 57 -0.49 14.27 -22.09
C SER A 57 -1.34 13.25 -22.84
N ALA A 58 -0.97 11.97 -22.81
CA ALA A 58 -1.75 10.89 -23.42
C ALA A 58 -3.14 10.74 -22.76
N ILE A 59 -3.22 10.84 -21.43
CA ILE A 59 -4.51 10.77 -20.71
C ILE A 59 -5.39 11.97 -21.07
N LEU A 60 -4.84 13.18 -21.02
CA LEU A 60 -5.62 14.40 -21.29
C LEU A 60 -6.07 14.50 -22.75
N SER A 61 -5.27 14.00 -23.70
CA SER A 61 -5.62 14.03 -25.13
C SER A 61 -6.58 12.91 -25.55
N LYS A 62 -6.41 11.69 -25.02
CA LYS A 62 -7.22 10.52 -25.42
C LYS A 62 -8.46 10.34 -24.56
N LEU A 63 -8.32 10.44 -23.24
CA LEU A 63 -9.39 10.17 -22.28
C LEU A 63 -10.06 11.45 -21.81
N GLY A 64 -9.32 12.56 -21.69
CA GLY A 64 -9.83 13.85 -21.23
C GLY A 64 -11.12 14.31 -21.92
N PRO A 65 -11.27 14.21 -23.26
CA PRO A 65 -12.51 14.60 -23.96
C PRO A 65 -13.73 13.73 -23.61
N LEU A 66 -13.52 12.51 -23.11
CA LEU A 66 -14.57 11.57 -22.73
C LEU A 66 -14.91 11.65 -21.23
N MET A 67 -14.13 12.42 -20.45
CA MET A 67 -14.35 12.56 -19.02
C MET A 67 -15.36 13.66 -18.71
N PRO A 68 -16.27 13.44 -17.75
CA PRO A 68 -17.03 14.51 -17.13
C PRO A 68 -16.11 15.56 -16.50
N ASP A 69 -16.49 16.84 -16.54
CA ASP A 69 -15.65 17.97 -16.11
C ASP A 69 -15.15 17.82 -14.67
N ASN A 70 -15.97 17.30 -13.77
CA ASN A 70 -15.60 17.06 -12.37
C ASN A 70 -14.50 16.00 -12.16
N ARG A 71 -14.22 15.16 -13.17
CA ARG A 71 -13.16 14.15 -13.13
C ARG A 71 -11.90 14.60 -13.86
N ARG A 72 -12.01 15.59 -14.75
CA ARG A 72 -10.89 16.11 -15.54
C ARG A 72 -9.88 16.88 -14.68
N GLY A 73 -10.38 17.67 -13.73
CA GLY A 73 -9.53 18.53 -12.87
C GLY A 73 -8.45 17.78 -12.11
N PHE A 74 -8.72 16.53 -11.69
CA PHE A 74 -7.70 15.66 -11.07
C PHE A 74 -6.47 15.49 -11.98
N TRP A 75 -6.71 15.13 -13.25
CA TRP A 75 -5.64 14.86 -14.20
C TRP A 75 -4.90 16.12 -14.64
N GLU A 76 -5.54 17.28 -14.62
CA GLU A 76 -4.90 18.55 -14.94
C GLU A 76 -3.95 19.01 -13.82
N ILE A 77 -4.34 18.81 -12.57
CA ILE A 77 -3.58 19.26 -11.38
C ILE A 77 -2.51 18.22 -10.96
N LEU A 78 -2.65 16.96 -11.38
CA LEU A 78 -1.70 15.89 -11.03
C LEU A 78 -0.25 16.26 -11.41
N PRO A 79 0.72 16.25 -10.47
CA PRO A 79 2.09 16.65 -10.75
C PRO A 79 2.76 15.77 -11.81
N VAL A 80 3.67 16.39 -12.56
CA VAL A 80 4.53 15.69 -13.52
C VAL A 80 5.84 15.33 -12.83
N ASN A 81 6.28 14.09 -13.01
CA ASN A 81 7.57 13.60 -12.55
C ASN A 81 8.04 12.52 -13.53
N ASP A 82 8.96 12.86 -14.42
CA ASP A 82 9.47 11.94 -15.43
C ASP A 82 10.35 10.82 -14.84
N SER A 83 10.79 10.95 -13.58
CA SER A 83 11.44 9.88 -12.83
C SER A 83 10.44 8.91 -12.18
N SER A 84 9.13 9.13 -12.32
CA SER A 84 8.12 8.22 -11.79
C SER A 84 7.99 6.98 -12.69
N ALA A 85 8.57 5.86 -12.26
CA ALA A 85 8.36 4.55 -12.89
C ALA A 85 6.88 4.11 -12.86
N ASP A 86 6.43 3.22 -13.75
CA ASP A 86 5.13 2.57 -13.54
C ASP A 86 5.25 1.57 -12.37
N LEU A 87 4.24 1.52 -11.50
CA LEU A 87 4.23 0.53 -10.42
C LEU A 87 3.82 -0.85 -10.93
N THR A 88 3.18 -0.95 -12.09
CA THR A 88 2.80 -2.26 -12.67
C THR A 88 3.97 -3.00 -13.30
N GLU A 89 5.06 -2.30 -13.66
CA GLU A 89 6.25 -2.90 -14.27
C GLU A 89 7.21 -3.53 -13.23
N ILE A 90 7.05 -3.21 -11.95
CA ILE A 90 7.95 -3.65 -10.86
C ILE A 90 7.31 -4.80 -10.05
N TYR A 91 6.13 -5.29 -10.45
CA TYR A 91 5.55 -6.52 -9.91
C TYR A 91 6.04 -7.72 -10.73
N GLU A 92 7.30 -8.11 -10.54
CA GLU A 92 7.70 -9.50 -10.75
C GLU A 92 7.66 -10.20 -9.38
N ASP A 93 7.10 -11.42 -9.36
CA ASP A 93 6.87 -12.28 -8.17
C ASP A 93 8.16 -12.59 -7.37
#